data_AF-A0AAU6Q8Z2-F1
#
_entry.id   AF-A0AAU6Q8Z2-F1
#
_cell.length_a   1.000
_cell.length_b   1.000
_cell.length_c   1.000
_cell.angle_alpha   90.00
_cell.angle_beta   90.00
_cell.angle_gamma   90.00
#
_symmetry.space_group_name_H-M   'P 1'
#
loop_
_entity.id
_entity.type
_entity.pdbx_description
1 polymer ?
#
loop_
_entity_poly.entity_id
_entity_poly.type
_entity_poly.pdbx_seq_one_letter_code
_entity_poly.pdbx_strand_id
1 'polypeptide(L)'
;MKKLLCLVALLGTTASAGPLRGAIIVGADGVFLGTCDGEYGSTSIANAYSQYGNQYSSKSMYNQYSNYGSEYNSLGAFNKYSTNAPYLLSADASLLKMFTSATYRPTPDIVKALRSSGAARVSANRALAKAIDPNVLRVACENP
;
A
#
# COMPACT_ATOMS: atom_id res chain seq x y z
N MET A 1 35.18 -48.21 5.47
CA MET A 1 34.97 -46.94 4.75
C MET A 1 33.51 -46.54 4.85
N LYS A 2 33.14 -45.61 5.73
CA LYS A 2 31.82 -44.99 5.76
C LYS A 2 32.04 -43.48 5.94
N LYS A 3 32.00 -42.77 4.82
CA LYS A 3 31.99 -41.30 4.78
C LYS A 3 30.63 -40.86 5.31
N LEU A 4 30.59 -40.35 6.54
CA LEU A 4 29.38 -39.70 7.05
C LEU A 4 29.42 -38.26 6.55
N LEU A 5 28.63 -38.01 5.51
CA LEU A 5 28.48 -36.73 4.85
C LEU A 5 27.76 -35.78 5.83
N CYS A 6 28.41 -34.70 6.25
CA CYS A 6 27.76 -33.60 6.96
C CYS A 6 26.69 -32.99 6.05
N LEU A 7 25.42 -33.29 6.33
CA LEU A 7 24.29 -32.62 5.72
C LEU A 7 24.21 -31.21 6.34
N VAL A 8 24.87 -30.24 5.70
CA VAL A 8 24.70 -28.82 6.04
C VAL A 8 23.28 -28.45 5.60
N ALA A 9 22.35 -28.44 6.55
CA ALA A 9 21.06 -27.82 6.35
C ALA A 9 21.29 -26.31 6.21
N LEU A 10 21.37 -25.81 4.97
CA LEU A 10 21.12 -24.40 4.71
C LEU A 10 19.67 -24.13 5.09
N LEU A 11 19.44 -23.72 6.35
CA LEU A 11 18.23 -22.98 6.68
C LEU A 11 18.34 -21.64 5.94
N GLY A 12 17.90 -21.63 4.68
CA GLY A 12 17.55 -20.41 4.00
C GLY A 12 16.48 -19.75 4.86
N THR A 13 16.85 -18.70 5.59
CA THR A 13 15.87 -17.81 6.18
C THR A 13 15.11 -17.21 5.01
N THR A 14 13.93 -17.75 4.71
CA THR A 14 12.99 -17.01 3.89
C THR A 14 12.68 -15.78 4.72
N ALA A 15 13.34 -14.66 4.40
CA ALA A 15 12.95 -13.36 4.87
C ALA A 15 11.48 -13.24 4.46
N SER A 16 10.58 -13.52 5.40
CA SER A 16 9.17 -13.25 5.24
C SER A 16 9.13 -11.76 5.01
N ALA A 17 9.04 -11.38 3.74
CA ALA A 17 8.51 -10.11 3.32
C ALA A 17 7.32 -9.84 4.25
N GLY A 18 7.32 -8.75 5.00
CA GLY A 18 6.16 -8.47 5.82
C GLY A 18 4.94 -8.29 4.91
N PRO A 19 3.74 -8.24 5.50
CA PRO A 19 2.48 -8.36 4.76
C PRO A 19 2.24 -7.25 3.73
N LEU A 20 3.08 -6.20 3.70
CA LEU A 20 2.93 -5.07 2.79
C LEU A 20 4.04 -4.98 1.74
N ARG A 21 5.08 -5.81 1.79
CA ARG A 21 6.17 -5.71 0.81
C ARG A 21 5.65 -5.92 -0.61
N GLY A 22 6.00 -4.99 -1.51
CA GLY A 22 5.52 -4.99 -2.89
C GLY A 22 4.08 -4.51 -3.05
N ALA A 23 3.42 -4.04 -1.99
CA ALA A 23 2.12 -3.41 -2.11
C ALA A 23 2.19 -2.12 -2.94
N ILE A 24 1.14 -1.85 -3.70
CA ILE A 24 1.06 -0.71 -4.63
C ILE A 24 0.02 0.28 -4.11
N ILE A 25 0.36 1.57 -4.09
CA ILE A 25 -0.55 2.65 -3.74
C ILE A 25 -1.05 3.30 -5.04
N VAL A 26 -2.38 3.44 -5.17
CA VAL A 26 -3.03 4.00 -6.35
C VAL A 26 -4.07 5.03 -5.91
N GLY A 27 -4.06 6.23 -6.50
CA GLY A 27 -5.10 7.22 -6.33
C GLY A 27 -6.46 6.69 -6.78
N ALA A 28 -7.55 7.28 -6.28
CA ALA A 28 -8.87 6.78 -6.68
C ALA A 28 -9.24 7.07 -8.14
N ASP A 29 -8.49 7.96 -8.77
CA ASP A 29 -8.45 8.27 -10.19
C ASP A 29 -7.59 7.28 -11.02
N GLY A 30 -6.99 6.27 -10.38
CA GLY A 30 -6.15 5.27 -11.04
C GLY A 30 -4.67 5.67 -11.17
N VAL A 31 -4.27 6.83 -10.64
CA VAL A 31 -2.88 7.29 -10.72
C VAL A 31 -1.98 6.48 -9.78
N PHE A 32 -0.83 6.02 -10.27
CA PHE A 32 0.17 5.34 -9.44
C PHE A 32 0.83 6.32 -8.46
N LEU A 33 0.82 5.98 -7.17
CA LEU A 33 1.31 6.81 -6.06
C LEU A 33 2.45 6.16 -5.26
N GLY A 34 3.04 5.07 -5.78
CA GLY A 34 4.22 4.44 -5.20
C GLY A 34 4.00 3.01 -4.74
N THR A 35 5.03 2.46 -4.11
CA THR A 35 5.04 1.10 -3.56
C THR A 35 5.44 1.07 -2.09
N CYS A 36 5.33 -0.09 -1.47
CA CYS A 36 5.79 -0.37 -0.12
C CYS A 36 7.02 -1.29 -0.19
N ASP A 37 8.20 -0.71 -0.44
CA ASP A 37 9.44 -1.45 -0.75
C ASP A 37 10.64 -1.02 0.12
N GLY A 38 10.40 -0.44 1.29
CA GLY A 38 11.46 0.00 2.20
C GLY A 38 11.91 1.44 1.98
N GLU A 39 12.68 1.97 2.93
CA GLU A 39 13.17 3.36 2.92
C GLU A 39 14.12 3.71 1.76
N TYR A 40 14.72 2.71 1.11
CA TYR A 40 15.62 2.91 -0.04
C TYR A 40 15.00 2.59 -1.39
N GLY A 41 13.74 2.12 -1.42
CA GLY A 41 13.06 1.77 -2.66
C GLY A 41 12.86 3.00 -3.55
N SER A 42 13.23 2.93 -4.83
CA SER A 42 13.16 4.06 -5.78
C SER A 42 11.72 4.52 -6.06
N THR A 43 10.74 3.65 -5.88
CA THR A 43 9.30 3.95 -5.97
C THR A 43 8.59 3.93 -4.63
N SER A 44 9.32 3.68 -3.54
CA SER A 44 8.73 3.43 -2.23
C SER A 44 8.20 4.72 -1.60
N ILE A 45 7.02 4.63 -0.98
CA ILE A 45 6.40 5.73 -0.23
C ILE A 45 7.11 6.00 1.11
N ALA A 46 7.87 5.02 1.61
CA ALA A 46 8.72 5.19 2.80
C ALA A 46 10.04 5.91 2.48
N ASN A 47 10.43 5.93 1.20
CA ASN A 47 11.62 6.66 0.78
C ASN A 47 11.30 8.16 0.61
N ALA A 48 11.72 8.98 1.56
CA ALA A 48 11.51 10.44 1.55
C ALA A 48 12.23 11.16 0.38
N TYR A 49 13.13 10.49 -0.33
CA TYR A 49 13.81 11.00 -1.51
C TYR A 49 13.19 10.51 -2.83
N SER A 50 12.26 9.54 -2.79
CA SER A 50 11.57 9.06 -3.98
C SER A 50 10.51 10.07 -4.46
N GLN A 51 10.11 9.97 -5.72
CA GLN A 51 9.00 10.77 -6.25
C GLN A 51 7.66 10.53 -5.51
N TYR A 52 7.53 9.43 -4.77
CA TYR A 52 6.27 8.97 -4.18
C TYR A 52 6.22 9.10 -2.66
N GLY A 53 7.37 9.12 -1.99
CA GLY A 53 7.50 9.39 -0.56
C GLY A 53 7.88 10.84 -0.23
N ASN A 54 8.46 11.57 -1.18
CA ASN A 54 8.93 12.94 -0.94
C ASN A 54 7.79 13.96 -0.73
N GLN A 55 7.90 14.80 0.28
CA GLN A 55 6.88 15.79 0.68
C GLN A 55 6.68 16.97 -0.29
N TYR A 56 7.47 17.09 -1.35
CA TYR A 56 7.38 18.17 -2.34
C TYR A 56 6.85 17.68 -3.70
N SER A 57 6.72 16.37 -3.91
CA SER A 57 6.26 15.81 -5.18
C SER A 57 4.74 15.90 -5.32
N SER A 58 4.25 16.26 -6.50
CA SER A 58 2.81 16.26 -6.81
C SER A 58 2.19 14.86 -6.88
N LYS A 59 3.02 13.81 -6.98
CA LYS A 59 2.60 12.40 -6.93
C LYS A 59 2.70 11.77 -5.55
N SER A 60 3.21 12.51 -4.57
CA SER A 60 3.36 12.00 -3.20
C SER A 60 2.10 12.27 -2.40
N MET A 61 1.62 11.22 -1.75
CA MET A 61 0.55 11.34 -0.75
C MET A 61 1.02 12.02 0.54
N TYR A 62 2.33 12.19 0.74
CA TYR A 62 2.91 12.94 1.87
C TYR A 62 3.21 14.41 1.54
N ASN A 63 2.80 14.89 0.37
CA ASN A 63 2.80 16.30 0.04
C ASN A 63 1.44 16.91 0.33
N GLN A 64 1.35 17.75 1.36
CA GLN A 64 0.11 18.44 1.77
C GLN A 64 -0.50 19.36 0.71
N TYR A 65 0.29 19.75 -0.30
CA TYR A 65 -0.18 20.57 -1.42
C TYR A 65 -0.52 19.75 -2.66
N SER A 66 -0.28 18.44 -2.67
CA SER A 66 -0.68 17.57 -3.77
C SER A 66 -2.15 17.18 -3.68
N ASN A 67 -2.74 16.76 -4.80
CA ASN A 67 -4.10 16.22 -4.80
C ASN A 67 -4.26 14.99 -3.90
N TYR A 68 -3.17 14.24 -3.70
CA TYR A 68 -3.16 12.96 -2.99
C TYR A 68 -2.75 13.09 -1.52
N GLY A 69 -2.15 14.20 -1.11
CA GLY A 69 -1.76 14.45 0.28
C GLY A 69 -2.52 15.59 0.96
N SER A 70 -3.23 16.43 0.20
CA SER A 70 -3.99 17.55 0.76
C SER A 70 -5.14 17.10 1.66
N GLU A 71 -5.29 17.76 2.80
CA GLU A 71 -6.43 17.58 3.71
C GLU A 71 -7.76 18.16 3.17
N TYR A 72 -7.70 18.93 2.07
CA TYR A 72 -8.87 19.58 1.47
C TYR A 72 -9.30 18.91 0.16
N ASN A 73 -8.46 18.08 -0.45
CA ASN A 73 -8.76 17.44 -1.73
C ASN A 73 -9.54 16.14 -1.55
N SER A 74 -10.54 15.90 -2.39
CA SER A 74 -11.33 14.64 -2.39
C SER A 74 -10.51 13.38 -2.66
N LEU A 75 -9.32 13.50 -3.27
CA LEU A 75 -8.35 12.43 -3.50
C LEU A 75 -7.29 12.32 -2.39
N GLY A 76 -7.32 13.22 -1.41
CA GLY A 76 -6.29 13.34 -0.39
C GLY A 76 -6.32 12.20 0.62
N ALA A 77 -5.18 11.57 0.86
CA ALA A 77 -4.98 10.53 1.86
C ALA A 77 -5.15 11.07 3.29
N PHE A 78 -4.81 12.35 3.51
CA PHE A 78 -4.94 13.01 4.81
C PHE A 78 -6.30 13.71 5.01
N ASN A 79 -7.15 13.79 3.99
CA ASN A 79 -8.47 14.41 4.11
C ASN A 79 -9.48 13.48 4.82
N LYS A 80 -9.86 13.84 6.06
CA LYS A 80 -10.83 13.10 6.89
C LYS A 80 -12.26 13.11 6.35
N TYR A 81 -12.55 13.86 5.31
CA TYR A 81 -13.84 13.87 4.62
C TYR A 81 -13.72 13.29 3.21
N SER A 82 -12.56 12.73 2.87
CA SER A 82 -12.30 12.13 1.57
C SER A 82 -13.19 10.92 1.32
N THR A 83 -14.00 11.01 0.27
CA THR A 83 -14.73 9.86 -0.28
C THR A 83 -13.88 9.09 -1.29
N ASN A 84 -12.82 9.70 -1.84
CA ASN A 84 -11.99 9.14 -2.91
C ASN A 84 -10.49 9.06 -2.52
N ALA A 85 -10.20 8.75 -1.26
CA ALA A 85 -8.81 8.55 -0.80
C ALA A 85 -8.11 7.40 -1.56
N PRO A 86 -6.76 7.40 -1.62
CA PRO A 86 -6.00 6.37 -2.31
C PRO A 86 -6.22 4.95 -1.76
N TYR A 87 -5.99 3.98 -2.64
CA TYR A 87 -6.07 2.56 -2.39
C TYR A 87 -4.69 1.96 -2.22
N LEU A 88 -4.59 0.97 -1.34
CA LEU A 88 -3.41 0.11 -1.17
C LEU A 88 -3.76 -1.29 -1.69
N LEU A 89 -3.03 -1.74 -2.70
CA LEU A 89 -3.14 -3.06 -3.28
C LEU A 89 -2.03 -3.93 -2.69
N SER A 90 -2.38 -4.88 -1.82
CA SER A 90 -1.41 -5.80 -1.23
C SER A 90 -0.84 -6.77 -2.27
N ALA A 91 0.29 -7.41 -1.97
CA ALA A 91 0.91 -8.41 -2.84
C ALA A 91 0.09 -9.71 -2.99
N ASP A 92 -0.76 -10.02 -2.00
CA ASP A 92 -1.81 -11.06 -2.07
C ASP A 92 -3.09 -10.58 -2.78
N ALA A 93 -3.06 -9.32 -3.19
CA ALA A 93 -4.04 -8.54 -3.91
C ALA A 93 -5.43 -8.36 -3.26
N SER A 94 -5.42 -8.46 -1.93
CA SER A 94 -6.40 -7.78 -1.10
C SER A 94 -6.32 -6.25 -1.29
N LEU A 95 -7.43 -5.59 -1.59
CA LEU A 95 -7.52 -4.12 -1.59
C LEU A 95 -7.79 -3.63 -0.16
N LEU A 96 -6.83 -2.87 0.36
CA LEU A 96 -6.95 -2.08 1.57
C LEU A 96 -7.16 -0.62 1.17
N LYS A 97 -7.88 0.15 1.98
CA LYS A 97 -8.07 1.57 1.70
C LYS A 97 -7.42 2.44 2.76
N MET A 98 -6.70 3.46 2.33
CA MET A 98 -6.14 4.44 3.23
C MET A 98 -7.22 5.47 3.60
N PHE A 99 -7.35 5.75 4.89
CA PHE A 99 -8.35 6.68 5.41
C PHE A 99 -7.81 7.47 6.57
N THR A 100 -8.33 8.68 6.70
CA THR A 100 -8.39 9.42 7.97
C THR A 100 -9.82 9.54 8.51
N SER A 101 -10.81 8.77 8.01
CA SER A 101 -12.19 8.75 8.53
C SER A 101 -12.96 7.44 8.35
N ALA A 102 -13.81 7.15 9.33
CA ALA A 102 -14.41 5.84 9.60
C ALA A 102 -15.66 5.47 8.77
N THR A 103 -16.08 6.27 7.78
CA THR A 103 -17.44 6.16 7.20
C THR A 103 -17.53 5.72 5.73
N TYR A 104 -16.44 5.26 5.11
CA TYR A 104 -16.48 4.90 3.68
C TYR A 104 -17.02 3.49 3.36
N ARG A 105 -17.57 3.36 2.14
CA ARG A 105 -17.90 2.10 1.47
C ARG A 105 -17.35 2.08 0.04
N PRO A 106 -16.71 0.97 -0.41
CA PRO A 106 -16.22 0.84 -1.79
C PRO A 106 -17.36 0.90 -2.80
N THR A 107 -17.14 1.61 -3.92
CA THR A 107 -18.11 1.68 -5.01
C THR A 107 -18.11 0.37 -5.82
N PRO A 108 -19.23 0.01 -6.47
CA PRO A 108 -19.31 -1.19 -7.30
C PRO A 108 -18.24 -1.27 -8.41
N ASP A 109 -17.84 -0.14 -8.99
CA ASP A 109 -16.85 -0.08 -10.06
C ASP A 109 -15.44 -0.44 -9.59
N ILE A 110 -15.06 0.02 -8.39
CA ILE A 110 -13.81 -0.38 -7.72
C ILE A 110 -13.84 -1.88 -7.43
N VAL A 111 -14.95 -2.39 -6.90
CA VAL A 111 -15.11 -3.83 -6.64
C VAL A 111 -15.01 -4.65 -7.94
N LYS A 112 -15.54 -4.14 -9.05
CA LYS A 112 -15.47 -4.78 -10.37
C LYS A 112 -14.04 -4.80 -10.91
N ALA A 113 -13.32 -3.69 -10.84
CA ALA A 113 -11.94 -3.57 -11.28
C ALA A 113 -11.01 -4.57 -10.55
N LEU A 114 -11.22 -4.75 -9.25
CA LEU A 114 -10.47 -5.71 -8.42
C LEU A 114 -10.76 -7.17 -8.74
N ARG A 115 -12.00 -7.51 -9.10
CA ARG A 115 -12.34 -8.86 -9.55
C ARG A 115 -11.71 -9.19 -10.89
N SER A 116 -11.57 -8.20 -11.77
CA SER A 116 -10.99 -8.38 -13.11
C SER A 116 -9.48 -8.45 -13.16
N SER A 117 -8.75 -7.99 -12.12
CA SER A 117 -7.28 -8.00 -12.10
C SER A 117 -6.67 -9.35 -11.71
N GLY A 118 -7.46 -10.41 -11.54
CA GLY A 118 -6.98 -11.74 -11.11
C GLY A 118 -6.49 -11.78 -9.66
N ALA A 119 -6.76 -10.70 -8.93
CA ALA A 119 -6.03 -10.30 -7.75
C ALA A 119 -6.80 -10.60 -6.44
N ALA A 120 -8.05 -11.05 -6.48
CA ALA A 120 -8.68 -11.49 -5.24
C ALA A 120 -9.80 -12.49 -5.43
N ARG A 121 -9.81 -13.48 -4.53
CA ARG A 121 -11.05 -13.90 -3.88
C ARG A 121 -11.57 -12.68 -3.11
N VAL A 122 -12.21 -11.74 -3.81
CA VAL A 122 -12.88 -10.60 -3.16
C VAL A 122 -14.05 -11.18 -2.40
N SER A 123 -13.82 -11.59 -1.15
CA SER A 123 -14.91 -11.70 -0.20
C SER A 123 -15.46 -10.29 -0.10
N ALA A 124 -16.65 -10.06 -0.65
CA ALA A 124 -17.42 -8.84 -0.42
C ALA A 124 -17.94 -8.81 1.02
N ASN A 125 -17.15 -9.31 1.98
CA ASN A 125 -17.41 -9.09 3.38
C ASN A 125 -17.17 -7.62 3.64
N ARG A 126 -18.24 -6.96 4.08
CA ARG A 126 -18.29 -5.56 4.54
C ARG A 126 -17.19 -5.19 5.55
N ALA A 127 -16.51 -6.19 6.11
CA ALA A 127 -15.46 -6.10 7.12
C ALA A 127 -14.01 -6.00 6.58
N LEU A 128 -13.76 -6.15 5.26
CA LEU A 128 -12.38 -6.27 4.73
C LEU A 128 -11.71 -4.95 4.31
N ALA A 129 -12.43 -3.84 4.30
CA ALA A 129 -11.81 -2.52 4.11
C ALA A 129 -11.28 -2.01 5.45
N LYS A 130 -10.05 -2.40 5.83
CA LYS A 130 -9.40 -1.78 6.98
C LYS A 130 -8.82 -0.45 6.54
N ALA A 131 -9.27 0.63 7.19
CA ALA A 131 -8.66 1.94 7.15
C ALA A 131 -7.24 1.87 7.68
N ILE A 132 -6.27 2.34 6.90
CA ILE A 132 -4.89 2.54 7.36
C ILE A 132 -4.60 4.04 7.38
N ASP A 133 -4.15 4.52 8.53
CA ASP A 133 -3.66 5.89 8.69
C ASP A 133 -2.40 6.09 7.79
N PRO A 134 -2.32 7.19 7.02
CA PRO A 134 -1.20 7.43 6.12
C PRO A 134 0.19 7.41 6.76
N ASN A 135 0.34 7.90 7.99
CA ASN A 135 1.62 7.86 8.69
C ASN A 135 1.95 6.46 9.19
N VAL A 136 0.94 5.73 9.68
CA VAL A 136 1.11 4.32 10.06
C VAL A 136 1.53 3.49 8.84
N LEU A 137 0.96 3.75 7.66
CA LEU A 137 1.39 3.09 6.44
C LEU A 137 2.86 3.40 6.12
N ARG A 138 3.28 4.65 6.25
CA ARG A 138 4.68 5.04 5.95
C ARG A 138 5.66 4.22 6.77
N VAL A 139 5.43 4.17 8.08
CA VAL A 139 6.26 3.42 9.04
C VAL A 139 6.24 1.92 8.71
N ALA A 140 5.06 1.37 8.40
CA ALA A 140 4.95 -0.02 7.99
C ALA A 140 5.71 -0.32 6.69
N CYS A 141 5.92 0.69 5.83
CA CYS A 141 6.67 0.57 4.59
C CYS A 141 8.18 0.82 4.72
N GLU A 142 8.68 1.25 5.88
CA GLU A 142 10.13 1.44 6.11
C GLU A 142 10.86 0.10 6.17
N ASN A 143 10.22 -0.91 6.79
CA ASN A 143 10.71 -2.29 6.90
C ASN A 143 9.55 -3.28 6.63
N PRO A 144 9.10 -3.38 5.37
CA PRO A 144 7.80 -3.93 5.01
C PRO A 144 7.69 -5.45 4.96
#